data_AF-W2WEC5-F1
#
_entry.id   AF-W2WEC5-F1
#
_cell.length_a   1.000
_cell.length_b   1.000
_cell.length_c   1.000
_cell.angle_alpha   90.00
_cell.angle_beta   90.00
_cell.angle_gamma   90.00
#
_symmetry.space_group_name_H-M   'P 1'
#
loop_
_entity.id
_entity.type
_entity.pdbx_description
1 polymer ?
#
loop_
_entity_poly.entity_id
_entity_poly.type
_entity_poly.pdbx_seq_one_letter_code
_entity_poly.pdbx_strand_id
1 'polypeptide(L)' 'MNLDINTATDVPRFVRAVYDMLQNEDQCILSWSADGSHFQVYDVPRLESEVLRKYFKHAKFSSFQRQLNNFG' A
#
# COMPACT_ATOMS: atom_id res chain seq x y z
N MET A 1 -3.00 -35.41 20.74
CA MET A 1 -3.39 -34.88 19.42
C MET A 1 -4.44 -33.82 19.64
N ASN A 2 -4.10 -32.57 19.36
CA ASN A 2 -4.94 -31.63 18.60
C ASN A 2 -4.03 -30.47 18.21
N LEU A 3 -3.83 -30.38 16.90
CA LEU A 3 -3.00 -29.40 16.22
C LEU A 3 -3.84 -28.12 16.21
N ASP A 4 -3.48 -27.13 17.02
CA ASP A 4 -4.07 -25.80 16.90
C ASP A 4 -3.59 -25.18 15.59
N ILE A 5 -4.31 -25.49 14.52
CA ILE A 5 -4.24 -24.82 13.24
C ILE A 5 -4.85 -23.43 13.45
N ASN A 6 -4.02 -22.46 13.83
CA ASN A 6 -4.36 -21.06 13.69
C ASN A 6 -3.35 -20.39 12.77
N THR A 7 -3.32 -20.85 11.52
CA THR A 7 -2.56 -20.24 10.42
C THR A 7 -3.41 -19.23 9.67
N ALA A 8 -4.00 -18.25 10.37
CA ALA A 8 -4.39 -17.02 9.72
C ALA A 8 -3.09 -16.23 9.50
N THR A 9 -2.52 -16.37 8.30
CA THR A 9 -1.33 -15.66 7.83
C THR A 9 -1.48 -14.15 8.08
N ASP A 10 -0.78 -13.60 9.07
CA ASP A 10 -0.89 -12.18 9.42
C ASP A 10 -0.23 -11.33 8.32
N VAL A 11 -1.04 -10.92 7.34
CA VAL A 11 -0.61 -10.03 6.26
C VAL A 11 -0.02 -8.76 6.89
N PRO A 12 1.21 -8.37 6.57
CA PRO A 12 1.84 -7.20 7.17
C PRO A 12 0.95 -5.96 7.08
N ARG A 13 0.89 -5.16 8.15
CA ARG A 13 0.06 -3.94 8.21
C ARG A 13 0.32 -2.99 7.04
N PHE A 14 1.58 -2.90 6.59
CA PHE A 14 1.95 -2.09 5.44
C PHE A 14 1.22 -2.56 4.17
N VAL A 15 1.23 -3.86 3.86
CA VAL A 15 0.58 -4.42 2.67
C VAL A 15 -0.93 -4.18 2.70
N ARG A 16 -1.58 -4.39 3.85
CA ARG A 16 -3.01 -4.08 4.03
C ARG A 16 -3.30 -2.60 3.75
N ALA A 17 -2.50 -1.69 4.31
CA ALA A 17 -2.67 -0.26 4.11
C ALA A 17 -2.43 0.19 2.65
N VAL A 18 -1.47 -0.41 1.94
CA VAL A 18 -1.26 -0.15 0.50
C VAL A 18 -2.47 -0.58 -0.31
N TYR A 19 -3.01 -1.76 -0.03
CA TYR A 19 -4.21 -2.25 -0.69
C TYR A 19 -5.40 -1.30 -0.45
N ASP A 20 -5.66 -0.94 0.80
CA ASP A 20 -6.75 -0.03 1.16
C ASP A 20 -6.59 1.35 0.48
N MET A 21 -5.36 1.87 0.43
CA MET A 21 -5.03 3.13 -0.24
C MET A 21 -5.35 3.08 -1.75
N LEU A 22 -5.01 1.98 -2.43
CA LEU A 22 -5.27 1.80 -3.86
C LEU A 22 -6.76 1.61 -4.19
N GLN A 23 -7.59 1.20 -3.22
CA GLN A 23 -9.03 1.03 -3.39
C GLN A 23 -9.82 2.32 -3.16
N ASN A 24 -9.35 3.20 -2.28
CA ASN A 24 -10.18 4.31 -1.74
C ASN A 24 -9.72 5.71 -2.15
N GLU A 25 -8.52 5.87 -2.72
CA GLU A 25 -7.99 7.19 -3.09
C GLU A 25 -8.23 7.54 -4.56
N ASP A 26 -8.01 8.83 -4.90
CA ASP A 26 -8.17 9.35 -6.25
C ASP A 26 -7.29 8.60 -7.25
N GLN A 27 -7.92 7.95 -8.23
CA GLN A 27 -7.25 7.16 -9.27
C GLN A 27 -6.38 8.02 -10.18
N CYS A 28 -6.55 9.35 -10.20
CA CYS A 28 -5.66 10.26 -10.90
C CYS A 28 -4.33 10.50 -10.14
N ILE A 29 -4.22 10.09 -8.88
CA ILE A 29 -2.98 10.14 -8.09
C ILE A 29 -2.25 8.81 -8.18
N LEU A 30 -2.96 7.70 -7.90
CA LEU A 30 -2.44 6.34 -8.01
C LEU A 30 -3.58 5.35 -8.28
N SER A 31 -3.32 4.32 -9.08
CA SER A 31 -4.32 3.28 -9.36
C SER A 31 -3.68 1.94 -9.67
N TRP A 32 -4.45 0.86 -9.50
CA TRP A 32 -4.15 -0.42 -10.14
C TRP A 32 -4.11 -0.27 -11.67
N SER A 33 -3.29 -1.10 -12.31
CA SER A 33 -3.39 -1.37 -13.75
C SER A 33 -4.71 -2.08 -14.07
N ALA A 34 -5.13 -2.03 -15.33
CA ALA A 34 -6.40 -2.64 -15.76
C ALA A 34 -6.47 -4.17 -15.50
N ASP A 35 -5.32 -4.85 -15.52
CA ASP A 35 -5.18 -6.28 -15.21
C ASP A 35 -4.91 -6.57 -13.73
N GLY A 36 -4.75 -5.53 -12.89
CA GLY A 36 -4.47 -5.64 -11.46
C GLY A 36 -3.08 -6.19 -11.12
N SER A 37 -2.17 -6.31 -12.09
CA SER A 37 -0.85 -6.92 -11.88
C SER A 37 0.16 -5.99 -11.20
N HIS A 38 -0.02 -4.68 -11.36
CA HIS A 38 0.78 -3.66 -10.70
C HIS A 38 -0.07 -2.41 -10.42
N PHE A 39 0.48 -1.45 -9.70
CA PHE A 39 -0.12 -0.12 -9.60
C PHE A 39 0.82 0.93 -10.15
N GLN A 40 0.27 2.08 -10.50
CA GLN A 40 1.01 3.23 -11.01
C GLN A 40 0.76 4.43 -10.11
N VAL A 41 1.79 5.27 -9.98
CA VAL A 41 1.69 6.57 -9.30
C VAL A 41 1.85 7.63 -10.38
N TYR A 42 0.82 8.46 -10.56
CA TYR A 42 0.76 9.49 -11.60
C TYR A 42 1.18 10.87 -11.09
N ASP A 43 0.95 11.16 -9.80
CA ASP A 43 1.29 12.45 -9.18
C ASP A 43 1.93 12.25 -7.80
N VAL A 44 3.25 12.30 -7.74
CA VAL A 44 4.02 12.13 -6.50
C VAL A 44 3.78 13.29 -5.50
N PRO A 45 3.81 14.58 -5.89
CA PRO A 45 3.47 15.67 -4.99
C PRO A 45 2.10 15.52 -4.31
N ARG A 46 1.06 15.15 -5.06
CA ARG A 46 -0.28 14.90 -4.49
C ARG A 46 -0.31 13.64 -3.64
N LEU A 47 0.39 12.57 -4.04
CA LEU A 47 0.53 11.37 -3.21
C LEU A 47 1.14 11.69 -1.83
N GLU A 48 2.23 12.48 -1.78
CA GLU A 48 2.86 12.87 -0.51
C GLU A 48 1.94 13.75 0.36
N SER A 49 1.29 14.75 -0.25
CA SER A 49 0.57 15.80 0.48
C SER A 49 -0.86 15.41 0.87
N GLU A 50 -1.57 14.64 0.03
CA GLU A 50 -2.99 14.32 0.19
C GLU A 50 -3.23 12.90 0.72
N VAL A 51 -2.35 11.94 0.37
CA VAL A 51 -2.65 10.51 0.55
C VAL A 51 -1.80 9.86 1.63
N LEU A 52 -0.46 9.91 1.53
CA LEU A 52 0.42 9.11 2.40
C LEU A 52 0.22 9.38 3.89
N ARG A 53 -0.11 10.62 4.27
CA ARG A 53 -0.39 10.99 5.69
C ARG A 53 -1.62 10.33 6.28
N LYS A 54 -2.58 9.88 5.45
CA LYS A 54 -3.79 9.18 5.90
C LYS A 54 -3.48 7.74 6.34
N TYR A 55 -2.51 7.09 5.69
CA TYR A 55 -2.20 5.66 5.88
C TYR A 55 -0.91 5.42 6.68
N PHE A 56 0.05 6.34 6.61
CA PHE A 56 1.38 6.18 7.17
C PHE A 56 1.82 7.40 7.99
N LYS A 57 2.67 7.18 8.99
CA LYS A 57 3.25 8.26 9.81
C LYS A 57 4.16 9.19 9.02
N HIS A 58 4.77 8.69 7.94
CA HIS A 58 5.65 9.45 7.08
C HIS A 58 4.99 9.67 5.72
N ALA A 59 5.10 10.89 5.23
CA ALA A 59 4.47 11.34 4.00
C ALA A 59 5.42 11.32 2.79
N LYS A 60 6.65 10.81 2.96
CA LYS A 60 7.67 10.87 1.92
C LYS A 60 7.59 9.67 1.00
N PHE A 61 7.53 9.94 -0.30
CA PHE A 61 7.49 8.93 -1.34
C PHE A 61 8.71 8.01 -1.28
N SER A 62 9.90 8.56 -0.99
CA SER A 62 11.11 7.75 -0.80
C SER A 62 11.00 6.75 0.36
N SER A 63 10.32 7.12 1.45
CA SER A 63 10.06 6.21 2.58
C SER A 63 9.05 5.14 2.19
N PHE A 64 8.02 5.52 1.44
CA PHE A 64 7.02 4.60 0.89
C PHE A 64 7.66 3.59 -0.08
N GLN A 65 8.45 4.04 -1.04
CA GLN A 65 9.20 3.18 -1.97
C GLN A 65 10.14 2.22 -1.24
N ARG A 66 10.86 2.70 -0.22
CA ARG A 66 11.71 1.82 0.60
C ARG A 66 10.89 0.72 1.27
N GLN A 67 9.69 1.02 1.75
CA GLN A 67 8.82 0.00 2.32
C GLN A 67 8.34 -0.98 1.25
N LEU A 68 7.95 -0.53 0.05
CA LEU A 68 7.63 -1.44 -1.07
C LEU A 68 8.78 -2.40 -1.36
N ASN A 69 10.00 -1.89 -1.47
CA ASN A 69 11.20 -2.70 -1.75
C ASN A 69 11.49 -3.75 -0.66
N ASN A 70 10.98 -3.57 0.57
CA ASN A 70 11.12 -4.58 1.62
C ASN A 70 10.14 -5.76 1.44
N PHE A 71 9.12 -5.61 0.61
CA PHE A 71 8.09 -6.63 0.35
C PHE A 71 8.20 -7.29 -1.04
N GLY A 72 8.94 -6.72 -1.99
CA GLY A 72 9.19 -7.29 -3.32
C GLY A 72 8.83 -6.34 -4.44
#